data_AF-A0A8G1ZHB5-F1
#
_entry.id   AF-A0A8G1ZHB5-F1
#
_cell.length_a   1.000
_cell.length_b   1.000
_cell.length_c   1.000
_cell.angle_alpha   90.00
_cell.angle_beta   90.00
_cell.angle_gamma   90.00
#
_symmetry.space_group_name_H-M   'P 1'
#
loop_
_entity.id
_entity.type
_entity.pdbx_description
1 polymer ?
#
loop_
_entity_poly.entity_id
_entity_poly.type
_entity_poly.pdbx_seq_one_letter_code
_entity_poly.pdbx_strand_id
1 'polypeptide(L)'
;MMQPSTYRADFVQVMRHMTGTVAIVARAQRDDRTGLATIADDALTADPLILLACVNRTACADALIVQAAVFSVNVVTASVAKIVALCSAHHRCGVQMPWKPNKSTRRD
;
A
#
# COMPACT_ATOMS: atom_id res chain seq x y z
N MET A 1 -0.46 -35.89 5.70
CA MET A 1 -1.34 -34.82 5.18
C MET A 1 -1.01 -33.56 5.97
N MET A 2 -0.52 -32.50 5.31
CA MET A 2 -0.02 -31.29 5.97
C MET A 2 -1.19 -30.35 6.33
N GLN A 3 -1.18 -29.74 7.52
CA GLN A 3 -2.31 -28.93 7.98
C GLN A 3 -2.31 -27.51 7.38
N PRO A 4 -3.49 -26.90 7.13
CA PRO A 4 -3.59 -25.60 6.45
C PRO A 4 -2.90 -24.44 7.18
N SER A 5 -2.87 -24.45 8.51
CA SER A 5 -2.21 -23.43 9.32
C SER A 5 -0.69 -23.47 9.18
N THR A 6 -0.12 -24.67 9.03
CA THR A 6 1.31 -24.89 8.80
C THR A 6 1.71 -24.39 7.40
N TYR A 7 0.88 -24.67 6.38
CA TYR A 7 1.11 -24.16 5.01
C TYR A 7 1.24 -22.63 4.95
N ARG A 8 0.33 -21.91 5.62
CA ARG A 8 0.38 -20.45 5.66
C ARG A 8 1.66 -19.94 6.33
N ALA A 9 2.05 -20.55 7.45
CA ALA A 9 3.24 -20.13 8.19
C ALA A 9 4.51 -20.31 7.35
N ASP A 10 4.66 -21.46 6.70
CA ASP A 10 5.81 -21.78 5.84
C ASP A 10 5.87 -20.84 4.63
N PHE A 11 4.73 -20.60 3.97
CA PHE A 11 4.64 -19.66 2.87
C PHE A 11 5.09 -18.25 3.28
N VAL A 12 4.59 -17.74 4.41
CA VAL A 12 5.00 -16.41 4.93
C VAL A 12 6.49 -16.38 5.23
N GLN A 13 7.05 -17.45 5.80
CA GLN A 13 8.47 -17.52 6.10
C GLN A 13 9.33 -17.48 4.82
N VAL A 14 8.93 -18.19 3.77
CA VAL A 14 9.60 -18.12 2.47
C VAL A 14 9.49 -16.71 1.88
N MET A 15 8.29 -16.12 1.87
CA MET A 15 8.06 -14.78 1.32
C MET A 15 8.85 -13.67 2.04
N ARG A 16 9.22 -13.83 3.32
CA ARG A 16 10.08 -12.86 4.03
C ARG A 16 11.48 -12.70 3.42
N HIS A 17 11.92 -13.66 2.61
CA HIS A 17 13.20 -13.57 1.90
C HIS A 17 13.08 -12.82 0.56
N MET A 18 11.86 -12.63 0.06
CA MET A 18 11.61 -11.80 -1.12
C MET A 18 11.64 -10.33 -0.71
N THR A 19 12.81 -9.72 -0.89
CA THR A 19 12.98 -8.28 -0.63
C THR A 19 12.49 -7.49 -1.83
N GLY A 20 11.63 -6.51 -1.59
CA GLY A 20 11.10 -5.62 -2.61
C GLY A 20 11.21 -4.17 -2.18
N THR A 21 11.04 -3.27 -3.14
CA THR A 21 10.91 -1.84 -2.86
C THR A 21 9.66 -1.62 -1.99
N VAL A 22 9.84 -0.95 -0.85
CA VAL A 22 8.70 -0.54 -0.04
C VAL A 22 8.07 0.68 -0.68
N ALA A 23 6.76 0.64 -0.84
CA ALA A 23 5.96 1.77 -1.25
C ALA A 23 4.77 1.95 -0.33
N ILE A 24 4.19 3.15 -0.36
CA ILE A 24 2.94 3.47 0.30
C ILE A 24 1.89 3.73 -0.78
N VAL A 25 0.87 2.86 -0.81
CA VAL A 25 -0.37 3.12 -1.54
C VAL A 25 -1.20 4.05 -0.67
N ALA A 26 -1.40 5.29 -1.12
CA ALA A 26 -2.06 6.32 -0.34
C ALA A 26 -3.23 6.96 -1.08
N ARG A 27 -4.24 7.34 -0.29
CA ARG A 27 -5.40 8.13 -0.68
C ARG A 27 -5.60 9.25 0.34
N ALA A 28 -5.95 10.43 -0.14
CA ALA A 28 -6.39 11.54 0.70
C ALA A 28 -7.65 12.16 0.10
N GLN A 29 -8.64 12.44 0.94
CA GLN A 29 -9.83 13.20 0.60
C GLN A 29 -10.15 14.18 1.74
N ARG A 30 -9.77 15.45 1.56
CA ARG A 30 -9.84 16.54 2.55
C ARG A 30 -9.36 16.13 3.95
N ASP A 31 -10.26 15.56 4.76
CA ASP A 31 -10.05 15.20 6.16
C ASP A 31 -9.74 13.71 6.37
N ASP A 32 -10.03 12.84 5.39
CA ASP A 32 -9.68 11.42 5.46
C ASP A 32 -8.38 11.14 4.72
N ARG A 33 -7.40 10.62 5.46
CA ARG A 33 -6.07 10.30 4.95
C ARG A 33 -5.73 8.88 5.35
N THR A 34 -5.40 8.09 4.35
CA THR A 34 -5.08 6.67 4.54
C THR A 34 -3.89 6.29 3.68
N GLY A 35 -3.03 5.45 4.25
CA GLY A 35 -1.91 4.84 3.58
C GLY A 35 -1.77 3.38 3.96
N LEU A 36 -1.34 2.55 3.01
CA LEU A 36 -1.00 1.15 3.19
C LEU A 36 0.44 0.93 2.74
N ALA A 37 1.27 0.38 3.62
CA ALA A 37 2.61 -0.04 3.25
C ALA A 37 2.52 -1.36 2.46
N THR A 38 3.23 -1.43 1.34
CA THR A 38 3.24 -2.57 0.43
C THR A 38 4.65 -2.79 -0.12
N ILE A 39 4.94 -4.05 -0.44
CA ILE A 39 6.11 -4.49 -1.21
C ILE A 39 5.68 -5.24 -2.48
N ALA A 40 4.36 -5.32 -2.73
CA ALA A 40 3.74 -6.06 -3.82
C ALA A 40 3.20 -5.09 -4.87
N ASP A 41 4.08 -4.19 -5.31
CA ASP A 41 3.82 -3.20 -6.33
C ASP A 41 4.80 -3.40 -7.49
N ASP A 42 4.27 -3.51 -8.72
CA ASP A 42 5.06 -3.83 -9.91
C ASP A 42 4.62 -2.99 -11.11
N ALA A 43 5.58 -2.70 -12.01
CA ALA A 43 5.28 -2.13 -13.31
C ALA A 43 4.76 -3.21 -14.26
N LEU A 44 3.57 -2.98 -14.84
CA LEU A 44 2.86 -3.98 -15.65
C LEU A 44 3.02 -3.75 -17.15
N THR A 45 2.87 -2.51 -17.62
CA THR A 45 3.11 -2.13 -19.03
C THR A 45 3.59 -0.69 -19.11
N ALA A 46 4.39 -0.39 -20.14
CA ALA A 46 4.91 0.94 -20.42
C ALA A 46 4.03 1.74 -21.40
N ASP A 47 3.21 1.07 -22.22
CA ASP A 47 2.28 1.69 -23.14
C ASP A 47 0.94 0.91 -23.19
N PRO A 48 -0.13 1.43 -22.56
CA PRO A 48 -0.14 2.61 -21.68
C PRO A 48 0.63 2.32 -20.37
N LEU A 49 1.11 3.34 -19.67
CA LEU A 49 1.82 3.15 -18.39
C LEU A 49 0.86 2.62 -17.30
N ILE A 50 1.04 1.35 -16.88
CA ILE A 50 0.22 0.70 -15.84
C ILE A 50 1.10 0.14 -14.72
N LEU A 51 0.66 0.39 -13.48
CA LEU A 51 1.20 -0.22 -12.26
C LEU A 51 0.14 -1.14 -11.64
N LEU A 52 0.58 -2.23 -11.00
CA LEU A 52 -0.26 -3.13 -10.21
C LEU A 52 0.19 -3.09 -8.75
N ALA A 53 -0.77 -3.08 -7.82
CA ALA A 53 -0.53 -3.15 -6.39
C ALA A 53 -1.50 -4.16 -5.75
N CYS A 54 -0.98 -5.10 -4.95
CA CYS A 54 -1.81 -6.07 -4.24
C CYS A 54 -2.27 -5.52 -2.87
N VAL A 55 -3.57 -5.34 -2.69
CA VAL A 55 -4.17 -4.87 -1.42
C VAL A 55 -4.92 -6.01 -0.73
N ASN A 56 -4.66 -6.20 0.57
CA ASN A 56 -5.45 -7.13 1.37
C ASN A 56 -6.85 -6.55 1.59
N ARG A 57 -7.89 -7.29 1.20
CA ARG A 57 -9.31 -6.90 1.34
C ARG A 57 -9.74 -6.57 2.76
N THR A 58 -9.07 -7.13 3.78
CA THR A 58 -9.36 -6.79 5.19
C THR A 58 -8.61 -5.55 5.68
N ALA A 59 -7.71 -4.99 4.87
CA ALA A 59 -7.03 -3.74 5.21
C ALA A 59 -8.02 -2.59 5.07
N CYS A 60 -8.00 -1.65 6.01
CA CYS A 60 -8.91 -0.53 6.00
C CYS A 60 -8.78 0.37 4.75
N ALA A 61 -7.63 0.30 4.04
CA ALA A 61 -7.40 1.03 2.80
C ALA A 61 -8.15 0.48 1.57
N ASP A 62 -8.54 -0.80 1.58
CA ASP A 62 -9.22 -1.46 0.44
C ASP A 62 -10.48 -0.71 0.00
N ALA A 63 -11.41 -0.51 0.95
CA ALA A 63 -12.66 0.18 0.69
C ALA A 63 -12.46 1.62 0.18
N LEU A 64 -11.46 2.33 0.72
CA LEU A 64 -11.16 3.71 0.34
C LEU A 64 -10.55 3.80 -1.07
N ILE A 65 -9.69 2.84 -1.45
CA ILE A 65 -9.11 2.77 -2.80
C ILE A 65 -10.20 2.46 -3.83
N VAL A 66 -11.06 1.47 -3.54
CA VAL A 66 -12.16 1.05 -4.42
C VAL A 66 -13.17 2.18 -4.63
N GLN A 67 -13.65 2.82 -3.55
CA GLN A 67 -14.63 3.90 -3.65
C GLN A 67 -14.12 5.09 -4.48
N ALA A 68 -12.83 5.38 -4.40
CA ALA A 68 -12.30 6.59 -4.95
C ALA A 68 -11.70 6.46 -6.35
N ALA A 69 -11.45 5.22 -6.81
CA ALA A 69 -10.93 4.85 -8.13
C ALA A 69 -9.63 5.56 -8.57
N VAL A 70 -8.94 6.22 -7.64
CA VAL A 70 -7.67 6.93 -7.87
C VAL A 70 -6.84 6.83 -6.61
N PHE A 71 -5.57 6.45 -6.75
CA PHE A 71 -4.61 6.32 -5.65
C PHE A 71 -3.23 6.78 -6.10
N SER A 72 -2.31 6.92 -5.14
CA SER A 72 -0.89 7.20 -5.39
C SER A 72 -0.02 6.06 -4.88
N VAL A 73 1.06 5.76 -5.60
CA VAL A 73 2.12 4.85 -5.15
C VAL A 73 3.34 5.70 -4.84
N ASN A 74 3.83 5.62 -3.61
CA ASN A 74 4.95 6.44 -3.13
C ASN A 74 6.09 5.53 -2.70
N VAL A 75 7.14 5.43 -3.52
CA VAL A 75 8.35 4.70 -3.14
C VAL A 75 9.02 5.42 -1.97
N VAL A 76 9.31 4.70 -0.90
CA VAL A 76 9.84 5.27 0.33
C VAL A 76 11.32 4.94 0.52
N THR A 77 12.03 5.84 1.18
CA THR A 77 13.40 5.63 1.63
C THR A 77 13.44 5.22 3.10
N ALA A 78 14.59 4.71 3.57
CA ALA A 78 14.75 4.30 4.96
C ALA A 78 14.49 5.42 5.99
N SER A 79 14.61 6.69 5.61
CA SER A 79 14.43 7.83 6.52
C SER A 79 12.99 8.04 6.98
N VAL A 80 12.00 7.44 6.31
CA VAL A 80 10.57 7.54 6.66
C VAL A 80 10.01 6.26 7.29
N ALA A 81 10.87 5.42 7.89
CA ALA A 81 10.48 4.16 8.52
C ALA A 81 9.32 4.28 9.53
N LYS A 82 9.21 5.41 10.24
CA LYS A 82 8.07 5.69 11.14
C LYS A 82 6.74 5.74 10.40
N ILE A 83 6.71 6.34 9.21
CA ILE A 83 5.50 6.42 8.37
C ILE A 83 5.16 5.02 7.84
N VAL A 84 6.17 4.26 7.38
CA VAL A 84 5.98 2.87 6.96
C VAL A 84 5.34 2.05 8.07
N ALA A 85 5.85 2.13 9.30
CA ALA A 85 5.28 1.42 10.45
C ALA A 85 3.83 1.81 10.74
N LEU A 86 3.46 3.08 10.59
CA LEU A 86 2.07 3.54 10.72
C LEU A 86 1.18 2.94 9.62
N CYS A 87 1.67 2.91 8.37
CA CYS A 87 0.95 2.36 7.22
C CYS A 87 0.90 0.81 7.19
N SER A 88 1.77 0.12 7.93
CA SER A 88 1.76 -1.35 8.04
C SER A 88 0.69 -1.87 9.02
N ALA A 89 0.14 -1.01 9.88
CA ALA A 89 -0.92 -1.40 10.81
C ALA A 89 -2.27 -1.48 10.09
N HIS A 90 -2.66 -2.69 9.67
CA HIS A 90 -3.85 -2.96 8.83
C HIS A 90 -5.20 -2.41 9.36
N HIS A 91 -5.29 -2.05 10.65
CA HIS A 91 -6.50 -1.57 11.32
C HIS A 91 -6.55 -0.04 11.53
N ARG A 92 -5.51 0.71 11.15
CA ARG A 92 -5.42 2.15 11.41
C ARG A 92 -5.51 2.96 10.12
N CYS A 93 -6.73 3.22 9.68
CA CYS A 93 -7.01 4.27 8.70
C CYS A 93 -7.31 5.59 9.43
N GLY A 94 -6.99 6.73 8.81
CA GLY A 94 -7.15 8.04 9.44
C GLY A 94 -5.93 8.52 10.25
N VAL A 95 -4.76 7.92 10.08
CA VAL A 95 -3.52 8.50 10.61
C VAL A 95 -3.21 9.77 9.82
N GLN A 96 -3.12 10.92 10.49
CA GLN A 96 -2.71 12.17 9.87
C GLN A 96 -1.26 12.07 9.39
N MET A 97 -1.10 11.72 8.12
CA MET A 97 0.21 11.70 7.46
C MET A 97 0.57 13.10 6.96
N PRO A 98 1.86 13.49 7.05
CA PRO A 98 2.37 14.66 6.35
C PRO A 98 2.29 14.38 4.85
N TRP A 99 1.25 14.90 4.21
CA TRP A 99 0.94 14.69 2.80
C TRP A 99 0.92 16.01 2.05
N LYS A 100 1.41 16.00 0.81
CA LYS A 100 1.22 17.10 -0.14
C LYS A 100 0.36 16.60 -1.31
N PRO A 101 -0.64 17.38 -1.77
CA PRO A 101 -1.38 17.07 -2.97
C PRO A 101 -0.44 16.83 -4.15
N ASN A 102 -0.68 15.74 -4.89
CA ASN A 102 -0.02 15.57 -6.17
C ASN A 102 -0.52 16.66 -7.11
N LYS A 103 0.40 17.36 -7.80
CA LYS A 103 0.04 18.40 -8.76
C LYS A 103 -0.86 17.88 -9.87
N SER A 104 -0.72 16.59 -10.26
CA SER A 104 -1.58 15.96 -11.28
C SER A 104 -2.99 15.59 -10.79
N THR A 105 -3.26 15.67 -9.47
CA THR A 105 -4.60 15.43 -8.90
C THR A 105 -5.46 16.70 -8.80
N ARG A 106 -4.92 17.87 -9.17
CA ARG A 106 -5.75 19.06 -9.47
C ARG A 106 -6.38 18.86 -10.84
N ARG A 107 -7.62 18.35 -10.85
CA ARG A 107 -8.53 18.66 -11.94
C ARG A 107 -9.14 20.03 -11.60
N ASP A 108 -8.38 21.06 -11.93
CA ASP A 108 -8.84 22.46 -11.99
C ASP A 108 -8.75 22.85 -13.47
#